data_AF-T0JL05-F1
#
_entry.id   AF-T0JL05-F1
#
_cell.length_a   1.000
_cell.length_b   1.000
_cell.length_c   1.000
_cell.angle_alpha   90.00
_cell.angle_beta   90.00
_cell.angle_gamma   90.00
#
_symmetry.space_group_name_H-M   'P 1'
#
loop_
_entity.id
_entity.type
_entity.pdbx_description
1 polymer ?
#
loop_
_entity_poly.entity_id
_entity_poly.type
_entity_poly.pdbx_seq_one_letter_code
_entity_poly.pdbx_strand_id
1 'polypeptide(L)'
;MLKTFLTTDGKDNLIHFFAIDCVAPHMKPRFKVYTHTHVNSLASAQHVMTMGGRLPTPKFLNTVWPLLMDMEDVPLAERDGLQKPLAEPDSKYCGLNPTFELMPGSAVPHVKMYVPVWQYARDEPGVVRRYQRLLETQGLGDYDMEAAVQCTLGDKRDTGMHNMASIVPTGDGESVAFTAYLGPRFWSKL
;
A
#
# COMPACT_ATOMS: atom_id res chain seq x y z
N MET A 1 -15.16 -9.26 13.25
CA MET A 1 -14.98 -8.96 11.82
C MET A 1 -13.66 -9.50 11.28
N LEU A 2 -12.50 -9.03 11.76
CA LEU A 2 -11.19 -9.44 11.22
C LEU A 2 -10.94 -10.96 11.22
N LYS A 3 -11.16 -11.63 12.36
CA LYS A 3 -11.01 -13.09 12.46
C LYS A 3 -11.79 -13.81 11.36
N THR A 4 -13.07 -13.46 11.20
CA THR A 4 -13.94 -14.05 10.17
C THR A 4 -13.32 -13.88 8.79
N PHE A 5 -12.96 -12.65 8.40
CA PHE A 5 -12.34 -12.37 7.11
C PHE A 5 -11.08 -13.22 6.88
N LEU A 6 -10.14 -13.23 7.83
CA LEU A 6 -8.89 -14.00 7.70
C LEU A 6 -9.11 -15.52 7.64
N THR A 7 -10.20 -16.03 8.19
CA THR A 7 -10.53 -17.47 8.16
C THR A 7 -11.45 -17.90 7.02
N THR A 8 -12.04 -16.96 6.28
CA THR A 8 -12.98 -17.25 5.18
C THR A 8 -12.47 -16.66 3.86
N ASP A 9 -12.74 -15.38 3.62
CA ASP A 9 -12.58 -14.72 2.32
C ASP A 9 -11.16 -14.22 2.08
N GLY A 10 -10.40 -14.05 3.17
CA GLY A 10 -9.03 -13.57 3.17
C GLY A 10 -8.01 -14.64 3.55
N LYS A 11 -8.34 -15.94 3.38
CA LYS A 11 -7.49 -17.08 3.78
C LYS A 11 -6.06 -17.04 3.21
N ASP A 12 -5.88 -16.39 2.07
CA ASP A 12 -4.58 -16.23 1.40
C ASP A 12 -3.76 -15.05 1.97
N ASN A 13 -4.27 -14.35 2.99
CA ASN A 13 -3.53 -13.35 3.75
C ASN A 13 -2.86 -14.04 4.94
N LEU A 14 -1.57 -14.31 4.79
CA LEU A 14 -0.75 -14.94 5.82
C LEU A 14 -0.25 -13.89 6.80
N ILE A 15 -0.42 -14.14 8.10
CA ILE A 15 0.06 -13.25 9.16
C ILE A 15 1.59 -13.23 9.13
N HIS A 16 2.16 -12.02 9.09
CA HIS A 16 3.60 -11.81 9.11
C HIS A 16 4.07 -11.38 10.50
N PHE A 17 3.48 -10.32 11.07
CA PHE A 17 3.80 -9.84 12.41
C PHE A 17 2.68 -8.97 12.99
N PHE A 18 2.83 -8.59 14.26
CA PHE A 18 1.91 -7.71 14.97
C PHE A 18 2.64 -6.44 15.43
N ALA A 19 1.89 -5.35 15.60
CA ALA A 19 2.38 -4.15 16.28
C ALA A 19 1.32 -3.58 17.21
N ILE A 20 1.76 -2.83 18.21
CA ILE A 20 0.87 -2.06 19.10
C ILE A 20 1.45 -0.66 19.29
N ASP A 21 0.58 0.34 19.39
CA ASP A 21 1.02 1.68 19.75
C ASP A 21 1.50 1.71 21.22
N CYS A 22 2.73 2.20 21.45
CA CYS A 22 3.34 2.30 22.79
C CYS A 22 2.84 3.55 23.54
N VAL A 23 1.55 3.59 23.86
CA VAL A 23 0.91 4.68 24.60
C VAL A 23 0.12 4.14 25.79
N ALA A 24 -0.24 5.02 26.73
CA ALA A 24 -1.03 4.62 27.90
C ALA A 24 -2.41 4.08 27.48
N PRO A 25 -3.01 3.12 28.21
CA PRO A 25 -4.27 2.50 27.82
C PRO A 25 -5.43 3.47 27.56
N HIS A 26 -5.51 4.56 28.33
CA HIS A 26 -6.55 5.59 28.15
C HIS A 26 -6.44 6.35 26.82
N MET A 27 -5.27 6.30 26.17
CA MET A 27 -5.03 6.84 24.82
C MET A 27 -5.48 5.89 23.70
N LYS A 28 -6.13 4.76 24.05
CA LYS A 28 -6.70 3.78 23.12
C LYS A 28 -5.64 3.26 22.11
N PRO A 29 -4.58 2.58 22.59
CA PRO A 29 -3.52 2.07 21.72
C PRO A 29 -4.10 1.15 20.65
N ARG A 30 -3.67 1.34 19.39
CA ARG A 30 -4.13 0.50 18.28
C ARG A 30 -3.30 -0.77 18.23
N PHE A 31 -3.97 -1.91 18.01
CA PHE A 31 -3.32 -3.18 17.69
C PHE A 31 -3.37 -3.42 16.19
N LYS A 32 -2.25 -3.75 15.56
CA LYS A 32 -2.11 -3.85 14.11
C LYS A 32 -1.70 -5.27 13.74
N VAL A 33 -2.45 -5.88 12.84
CA VAL A 33 -2.15 -7.20 12.27
C VAL A 33 -1.60 -7.00 10.87
N TYR A 34 -0.32 -7.29 10.67
CA TYR A 34 0.33 -7.22 9.36
C TYR A 34 0.26 -8.59 8.69
N THR A 35 -0.27 -8.60 7.48
CA THR A 35 -0.37 -9.81 6.65
C THR A 35 0.28 -9.57 5.29
N HIS A 36 0.54 -10.65 4.56
CA HIS A 36 0.97 -10.61 3.17
C HIS A 36 0.16 -11.60 2.34
N THR A 37 0.04 -11.33 1.05
CA THR A 37 -0.60 -12.21 0.07
C THR A 37 0.14 -12.14 -1.25
N HIS A 38 0.17 -13.22 -2.02
CA HIS A 38 0.90 -13.27 -3.30
C HIS A 38 0.17 -12.56 -4.46
N VAL A 39 -1.13 -12.33 -4.33
CA VAL A 39 -1.94 -11.66 -5.36
C VAL A 39 -1.73 -10.15 -5.35
N ASN A 40 -1.80 -9.51 -6.51
CA ASN A 40 -1.49 -8.11 -6.73
C ASN A 40 -2.34 -7.38 -7.80
N SER A 41 -3.55 -7.88 -8.11
CA SER A 41 -4.46 -7.15 -9.01
C SER A 41 -5.31 -6.11 -8.26
N LEU A 42 -5.94 -5.21 -9.03
CA LEU A 42 -6.90 -4.24 -8.49
C LEU A 42 -8.07 -4.94 -7.79
N ALA A 43 -8.61 -6.01 -8.38
CA ALA A 43 -9.67 -6.80 -7.77
C ALA A 43 -9.24 -7.41 -6.43
N SER A 44 -8.00 -7.91 -6.32
CA SER A 44 -7.46 -8.42 -5.06
C SER A 44 -7.31 -7.31 -4.01
N ALA A 45 -6.82 -6.13 -4.41
CA ALA A 45 -6.72 -4.99 -3.52
C ALA A 45 -8.10 -4.51 -3.03
N GLN A 46 -9.10 -4.41 -3.92
CA GLN A 46 -10.48 -4.09 -3.57
C GLN A 46 -11.07 -5.11 -2.61
N HIS A 47 -10.90 -6.41 -2.89
CA HIS A 47 -11.40 -7.49 -2.04
C HIS A 47 -10.84 -7.39 -0.62
N VAL A 48 -9.54 -7.13 -0.48
CA VAL A 48 -8.91 -6.97 0.83
C VAL A 48 -9.34 -5.68 1.53
N MET A 49 -9.33 -4.55 0.83
CA MET A 49 -9.69 -3.23 1.38
C MET A 49 -11.16 -3.18 1.84
N THR A 50 -12.03 -3.92 1.16
CA THR A 50 -13.44 -4.08 1.54
C THR A 50 -13.68 -5.21 2.54
N MET A 51 -12.64 -5.95 2.94
CA MET A 51 -12.74 -7.16 3.75
C MET A 51 -13.78 -8.16 3.20
N GLY A 52 -13.75 -8.39 1.89
CA GLY A 52 -14.70 -9.23 1.16
C GLY A 52 -16.10 -8.61 1.09
N GLY A 53 -16.19 -7.31 0.82
CA GLY A 53 -17.46 -6.58 0.70
C GLY A 53 -18.14 -6.19 2.01
N ARG A 54 -17.47 -6.38 3.16
CA ARG A 54 -18.00 -5.98 4.48
C ARG A 54 -17.82 -4.48 4.77
N LEU A 55 -16.88 -3.83 4.08
CA LEU A 55 -16.66 -2.40 4.10
C LEU A 55 -16.95 -1.82 2.70
N PRO A 56 -17.35 -0.55 2.60
CA PRO A 56 -17.51 0.13 1.31
C PRO A 56 -16.22 0.11 0.48
N THR A 57 -16.37 0.03 -0.85
CA THR A 57 -15.23 0.17 -1.76
C THR A 57 -14.67 1.59 -1.71
N PRO A 58 -13.37 1.79 -1.43
CA PRO A 58 -12.77 3.11 -1.44
C PRO A 58 -12.77 3.70 -2.86
N LYS A 59 -13.34 4.90 -3.04
CA LYS A 59 -13.53 5.49 -4.37
C LYS A 59 -12.21 5.92 -5.04
N PHE A 60 -11.22 6.30 -4.24
CA PHE A 60 -9.89 6.65 -4.73
C PHE A 60 -9.12 5.47 -5.34
N LEU A 61 -9.53 4.22 -5.07
CA LEU A 61 -8.68 3.09 -5.39
C LEU A 61 -8.45 2.96 -6.91
N ASN A 62 -9.47 3.21 -7.73
CA ASN A 62 -9.35 3.11 -9.19
C ASN A 62 -8.42 4.19 -9.81
N THR A 63 -8.25 5.32 -9.14
CA THR A 63 -7.38 6.42 -9.60
C THR A 63 -5.96 6.29 -9.05
N VAL A 64 -5.82 5.82 -7.81
CA VAL A 64 -4.52 5.67 -7.13
C VAL A 64 -3.80 4.37 -7.52
N TRP A 65 -4.53 3.27 -7.70
CA TRP A 65 -3.96 1.97 -8.04
C TRP A 65 -3.02 1.97 -9.25
N PRO A 66 -3.39 2.51 -10.43
CA PRO A 66 -2.51 2.50 -11.59
C PRO A 66 -1.19 3.27 -11.35
N LEU A 67 -1.20 4.27 -10.48
CA LEU A 67 0.00 5.02 -10.10
C LEU A 67 0.94 4.17 -9.23
N LEU A 68 0.39 3.46 -8.25
CA LEU A 68 1.16 2.58 -7.36
C LEU A 68 1.76 1.39 -8.09
N MET A 69 1.01 0.81 -9.02
CA MET A 69 1.38 -0.44 -9.69
C MET A 69 2.14 -0.24 -11.00
N ASP A 70 2.38 0.99 -11.45
CA ASP A 70 2.96 1.27 -12.78
C ASP A 70 2.10 0.70 -13.92
N MET A 71 0.84 1.15 -13.99
CA MET A 71 -0.19 0.63 -14.92
C MET A 71 -1.02 1.74 -15.57
N GLU A 72 -0.51 2.97 -15.60
CA GLU A 72 -1.24 4.11 -16.19
C GLU A 72 -1.53 3.93 -17.69
N ASP A 73 -0.65 3.21 -18.37
CA ASP A 73 -0.71 2.82 -19.78
C ASP A 73 -1.58 1.59 -20.05
N VAL A 74 -2.01 0.86 -19.02
CA VAL A 74 -2.90 -0.31 -19.17
C VAL A 74 -4.36 0.19 -19.30
N PRO A 75 -5.16 -0.26 -20.27
CA PRO A 75 -6.58 0.10 -20.37
C PRO A 75 -7.39 -0.35 -19.15
N LEU A 76 -8.37 0.46 -18.71
CA LEU A 76 -9.18 0.16 -17.52
C LEU A 76 -9.82 -1.24 -17.56
N ALA A 77 -10.33 -1.66 -18.73
CA ALA A 77 -10.97 -2.96 -18.92
C ALA A 77 -10.05 -4.16 -18.66
N GLU A 78 -8.73 -3.95 -18.70
CA GLU A 78 -7.72 -5.00 -18.50
C GLU A 78 -7.12 -4.96 -17.08
N ARG A 79 -7.35 -3.89 -16.31
CA ARG A 79 -6.68 -3.67 -15.00
C ARG A 79 -7.19 -4.57 -13.87
N ASP A 80 -8.49 -4.88 -13.85
CA ASP A 80 -9.14 -5.50 -12.68
C ASP A 80 -8.50 -6.84 -12.30
N GLY A 81 -8.32 -7.72 -13.29
CA GLY A 81 -7.76 -9.06 -13.11
C GLY A 81 -6.25 -9.16 -13.31
N LEU A 82 -5.59 -8.11 -13.82
CA LEU A 82 -4.18 -8.18 -14.20
C LEU A 82 -3.28 -8.31 -12.98
N GLN A 83 -2.55 -9.42 -12.93
CA GLN A 83 -1.48 -9.68 -11.98
C GLN A 83 -0.17 -9.26 -12.65
N LYS A 84 0.57 -8.33 -12.06
CA LYS A 84 1.90 -7.96 -12.56
C LYS A 84 2.93 -9.02 -12.17
N PRO A 85 3.89 -9.31 -13.06
CA PRO A 85 5.05 -10.11 -12.69
C PRO A 85 5.80 -9.43 -11.55
N LEU A 86 6.31 -10.23 -10.61
CA LEU A 86 7.13 -9.76 -9.50
C LEU A 86 8.59 -9.68 -9.96
N ALA A 87 9.28 -8.61 -9.61
CA ALA A 87 10.73 -8.49 -9.84
C ALA A 87 11.52 -9.56 -9.08
N GLU A 88 11.13 -9.86 -7.85
CA GLU A 88 11.66 -10.95 -7.03
C GLU A 88 10.49 -11.79 -6.45
N PRO A 89 10.08 -12.86 -7.17
CA PRO A 89 8.97 -13.72 -6.75
C PRO A 89 9.19 -14.42 -5.41
N ASP A 90 10.44 -14.71 -5.05
CA ASP A 90 10.81 -15.41 -3.81
C ASP A 90 10.95 -14.47 -2.60
N SER A 91 10.79 -13.15 -2.80
CA SER A 91 10.86 -12.18 -1.71
C SER A 91 9.68 -12.34 -0.75
N LYS A 92 9.92 -12.18 0.55
CA LYS A 92 8.86 -12.13 1.57
C LYS A 92 7.88 -10.96 1.40
N TYR A 93 8.23 -9.99 0.54
CA TYR A 93 7.40 -8.87 0.14
C TYR A 93 6.84 -9.05 -1.27
N CYS A 94 6.48 -10.28 -1.63
CA CYS A 94 5.74 -10.59 -2.84
C CYS A 94 4.26 -10.17 -2.68
N GLY A 95 3.68 -9.65 -3.76
CA GLY A 95 2.25 -9.31 -3.80
C GLY A 95 1.88 -8.10 -2.91
N LEU A 96 0.79 -8.22 -2.17
CA LEU A 96 0.23 -7.13 -1.35
C LEU A 96 0.39 -7.39 0.15
N ASN A 97 0.60 -6.32 0.90
CA ASN A 97 0.87 -6.39 2.34
C ASN A 97 -0.18 -5.61 3.14
N PRO A 98 -1.40 -6.14 3.28
CA PRO A 98 -2.45 -5.46 4.02
C PRO A 98 -2.18 -5.48 5.52
N THR A 99 -2.66 -4.44 6.18
CA THR A 99 -2.61 -4.26 7.63
C THR A 99 -4.00 -3.92 8.14
N PHE A 100 -4.40 -4.60 9.20
CA PHE A 100 -5.68 -4.39 9.86
C PHE A 100 -5.42 -3.74 11.22
N GLU A 101 -5.84 -2.48 11.38
CA GLU A 101 -5.72 -1.75 12.64
C GLU A 101 -7.01 -1.89 13.46
N LEU A 102 -6.88 -2.41 14.67
CA LEU A 102 -7.93 -2.59 15.65
C LEU A 102 -7.81 -1.51 16.73
N MET A 103 -8.89 -0.75 16.91
CA MET A 103 -8.95 0.33 17.91
C MET A 103 -9.90 -0.05 19.04
N PRO A 104 -9.52 0.14 20.32
CA PRO A 104 -10.42 -0.07 21.44
C PRO A 104 -11.73 0.72 21.28
N GLY A 105 -12.87 0.02 21.39
CA GLY A 105 -14.20 0.62 21.23
C GLY A 105 -14.69 0.73 19.78
N SER A 106 -13.89 0.35 18.78
CA SER A 106 -14.34 0.24 17.38
C SER A 106 -14.60 -1.22 17.01
N ALA A 107 -15.79 -1.51 16.47
CA ALA A 107 -16.11 -2.83 15.92
C ALA A 107 -15.54 -3.03 14.50
N VAL A 108 -15.21 -1.92 13.82
CA VAL A 108 -14.75 -1.89 12.43
C VAL A 108 -13.23 -1.66 12.42
N PRO A 109 -12.43 -2.58 11.85
CA PRO A 109 -11.00 -2.38 11.67
C PRO A 109 -10.74 -1.36 10.57
N HIS A 110 -9.63 -0.62 10.68
CA HIS A 110 -9.12 0.17 9.55
C HIS A 110 -8.21 -0.70 8.70
N VAL A 111 -8.45 -0.72 7.39
CA VAL A 111 -7.61 -1.47 6.44
C VAL A 111 -6.63 -0.51 5.79
N LYS A 112 -5.34 -0.81 5.92
CA LYS A 112 -4.24 -0.11 5.24
C LYS A 112 -3.58 -1.09 4.29
N MET A 113 -3.36 -0.69 3.06
CA MET A 113 -2.67 -1.52 2.07
C MET A 113 -1.24 -1.02 1.89
N TYR A 114 -0.26 -1.90 2.07
CA TYR A 114 1.12 -1.63 1.67
C TYR A 114 1.41 -2.32 0.33
N VAL A 115 1.99 -1.57 -0.60
CA VAL A 115 2.42 -2.01 -1.93
C VAL A 115 3.95 -1.96 -1.99
N PRO A 116 4.63 -3.08 -2.24
CA PRO A 116 6.08 -3.11 -2.47
C PRO A 116 6.39 -2.54 -3.85
N VAL A 117 6.52 -1.22 -3.97
CA VAL A 117 6.58 -0.54 -5.28
C VAL A 117 7.77 -0.99 -6.14
N TRP A 118 8.89 -1.37 -5.52
CA TRP A 118 10.06 -1.90 -6.22
C TRP A 118 9.78 -3.22 -6.98
N GLN A 119 8.76 -3.98 -6.59
CA GLN A 119 8.37 -5.21 -7.29
C GLN A 119 7.72 -4.92 -8.65
N TYR A 120 7.20 -3.70 -8.85
CA TYR A 120 6.32 -3.36 -9.97
C TYR A 120 6.79 -2.19 -10.83
N ALA A 121 7.66 -1.34 -10.28
CA ALA A 121 8.15 -0.15 -10.94
C ALA A 121 9.17 -0.49 -12.04
N ARG A 122 9.04 0.19 -13.19
CA ARG A 122 9.98 0.13 -14.30
C ARG A 122 11.29 0.86 -14.02
N ASP A 123 11.19 1.99 -13.33
CA ASP A 123 12.32 2.88 -13.03
C ASP A 123 12.04 3.77 -11.80
N GLU A 124 13.11 4.15 -11.10
CA GLU A 124 13.07 4.96 -9.89
C GLU A 124 12.53 6.39 -10.14
N PRO A 125 12.99 7.14 -11.17
CA PRO A 125 12.42 8.46 -11.45
C PRO A 125 10.91 8.41 -11.75
N GLY A 126 10.45 7.32 -12.37
CA GLY A 126 9.05 7.04 -12.65
C GLY A 126 8.22 6.89 -11.38
N VAL A 127 8.77 6.32 -10.31
CA VAL A 127 8.08 6.24 -9.01
C VAL A 127 7.82 7.64 -8.46
N VAL A 128 8.84 8.51 -8.45
CA VAL A 128 8.73 9.89 -7.96
C VAL A 128 7.67 10.67 -8.75
N ARG A 129 7.71 10.60 -10.09
CA ARG A 129 6.70 11.23 -10.95
C ARG A 129 5.28 10.72 -10.69
N ARG A 130 5.12 9.43 -10.33
CA ARG A 130 3.81 8.85 -10.01
C ARG A 130 3.32 9.26 -8.63
N TYR A 131 4.22 9.43 -7.67
CA TYR A 131 3.86 9.99 -6.36
C TYR A 131 3.42 11.43 -6.48
N GLN A 132 4.12 12.25 -7.27
CA GLN A 132 3.70 13.62 -7.58
C GLN A 132 2.26 13.66 -8.11
N ARG A 133 1.98 12.88 -9.17
CA ARG A 133 0.63 12.76 -9.76
C ARG A 133 -0.40 12.22 -8.79
N LEU A 134 -0.02 11.31 -7.89
CA LEU A 134 -0.92 10.78 -6.85
C LEU A 134 -1.34 11.92 -5.91
N LEU A 135 -0.40 12.71 -5.42
CA LEU A 135 -0.68 13.84 -4.53
C LEU A 135 -1.60 14.86 -5.20
N GLU A 136 -1.32 15.20 -6.47
CA GLU A 136 -2.14 16.11 -7.28
C GLU A 136 -3.56 15.57 -7.51
N THR A 137 -3.68 14.32 -7.96
CA THR A 137 -4.97 13.68 -8.27
C THR A 137 -5.86 13.53 -7.04
N GLN A 138 -5.26 13.38 -5.86
CA GLN A 138 -5.95 13.20 -4.60
C GLN A 138 -6.10 14.51 -3.80
N GLY A 139 -5.60 15.64 -4.33
CA GLY A 139 -5.66 16.93 -3.65
C GLY A 139 -4.91 16.95 -2.30
N LEU A 140 -3.84 16.16 -2.17
CA LEU A 140 -3.10 15.99 -0.91
C LEU A 140 -2.09 17.11 -0.64
N GLY A 141 -1.94 18.05 -1.57
CA GLY A 141 -1.12 19.25 -1.44
C GLY A 141 -0.27 19.50 -2.68
N ASP A 142 0.29 20.70 -2.75
CA ASP A 142 1.25 21.11 -3.77
C ASP A 142 2.66 20.94 -3.20
N TYR A 143 3.26 19.78 -3.45
CA TYR A 143 4.61 19.44 -3.03
C TYR A 143 5.48 19.24 -4.27
N ASP A 144 6.76 19.60 -4.18
CA ASP A 144 7.75 19.19 -5.16
C ASP A 144 8.43 17.89 -4.68
N MET A 145 7.89 16.75 -5.13
CA MET A 145 8.41 15.45 -4.74
C MET A 145 9.83 15.21 -5.26
N GLU A 146 10.20 15.76 -6.41
CA GLU A 146 11.56 15.59 -6.95
C GLU A 146 12.56 16.37 -6.09
N ALA A 147 12.26 17.62 -5.74
CA ALA A 147 13.08 18.40 -4.83
C ALA A 147 13.17 17.75 -3.43
N ALA A 148 12.06 17.21 -2.91
CA ALA A 148 12.06 16.53 -1.62
C ALA A 148 12.95 15.27 -1.63
N VAL A 149 12.85 14.45 -2.67
CA VAL A 149 13.69 13.26 -2.85
C VAL A 149 15.16 13.66 -3.05
N GLN A 150 15.46 14.66 -3.88
CA GLN A 150 16.83 15.17 -4.09
C GLN A 150 17.43 15.72 -2.78
N CYS A 151 16.66 16.47 -2.00
CA CYS A 151 17.10 17.00 -0.70
C CYS A 151 17.44 15.86 0.28
N THR A 152 16.65 14.79 0.26
CA THR A 152 16.80 13.67 1.21
C THR A 152 17.91 12.70 0.80
N LEU A 153 18.05 12.43 -0.50
CA LEU A 153 18.88 11.33 -1.02
C LEU A 153 20.08 11.78 -1.86
N GLY A 154 20.13 13.05 -2.26
CA GLY A 154 21.17 13.62 -3.13
C GLY A 154 21.23 12.93 -4.50
N ASP A 155 22.43 12.85 -5.07
CA ASP A 155 22.65 12.27 -6.41
C ASP A 155 22.66 10.73 -6.42
N LYS A 156 22.45 10.09 -5.27
CA LYS A 156 22.32 8.63 -5.17
C LYS A 156 20.95 8.19 -5.69
N ARG A 157 20.65 8.43 -6.97
CA ARG A 157 19.38 8.09 -7.64
C ARG A 157 19.33 6.63 -8.13
N ASP A 158 20.02 5.76 -7.43
CA ASP A 158 20.12 4.37 -7.84
C ASP A 158 18.84 3.59 -7.50
N THR A 159 18.50 2.61 -8.35
CA THR A 159 17.32 1.75 -8.24
C THR A 159 17.07 1.19 -6.84
N GLY A 160 15.82 1.24 -6.36
CA GLY A 160 15.37 0.54 -5.15
C GLY A 160 15.37 1.36 -3.86
N MET A 161 15.24 2.68 -3.94
CA MET A 161 15.14 3.53 -2.74
C MET A 161 13.71 3.57 -2.19
N HIS A 162 12.73 3.62 -3.09
CA HIS A 162 11.33 3.50 -2.73
C HIS A 162 10.97 2.02 -2.50
N ASN A 163 10.84 1.63 -1.23
CA ASN A 163 10.56 0.24 -0.87
C ASN A 163 9.06 -0.04 -0.89
N MET A 164 8.31 0.71 -0.09
CA MET A 164 6.87 0.50 0.05
C MET A 164 6.13 1.82 -0.17
N ALA A 165 4.92 1.74 -0.67
CA ALA A 165 3.91 2.76 -0.50
C ALA A 165 2.78 2.20 0.35
N SER A 166 2.14 3.00 1.19
CA SER A 166 0.89 2.61 1.83
C SER A 166 -0.23 3.59 1.54
N ILE A 167 -1.43 3.04 1.37
CA ILE A 167 -2.68 3.78 1.23
C ILE A 167 -3.65 3.35 2.33
N VAL A 168 -4.38 4.31 2.88
CA VAL A 168 -5.46 4.07 3.85
C VAL A 168 -6.63 4.99 3.53
N PRO A 169 -7.88 4.49 3.51
CA PRO A 169 -9.04 5.36 3.38
C PRO A 169 -9.11 6.30 4.57
N THR A 170 -9.37 7.58 4.31
CA THR A 170 -9.72 8.52 5.37
C THR A 170 -11.17 8.24 5.83
N GLY A 171 -11.62 8.93 6.89
CA GLY A 171 -12.92 8.65 7.51
C GLY A 171 -14.15 8.80 6.59
N ASP A 172 -14.03 9.51 5.47
CA ASP A 172 -15.10 9.67 4.47
C ASP A 172 -15.08 8.60 3.37
N GLY A 173 -13.98 7.84 3.21
CA GLY A 173 -13.79 6.86 2.14
C GLY A 173 -13.66 7.46 0.74
N GLU A 174 -13.70 8.79 0.62
CA GLU A 174 -13.52 9.56 -0.61
C GLU A 174 -12.03 9.85 -0.84
N SER A 175 -11.31 10.20 0.24
CA SER A 175 -9.90 10.56 0.19
C SER A 175 -8.99 9.45 0.74
N VAL A 176 -7.69 9.58 0.44
CA VAL A 176 -6.66 8.61 0.82
C VAL A 176 -5.57 9.30 1.63
N ALA A 177 -5.11 8.67 2.70
CA ALA A 177 -3.82 8.99 3.28
C ALA A 177 -2.75 8.13 2.61
N PHE A 178 -1.72 8.79 2.07
CA PHE A 178 -0.61 8.16 1.38
C PHE A 178 0.67 8.26 2.23
N THR A 179 1.50 7.23 2.21
CA THR A 179 2.83 7.24 2.84
C THR A 179 3.82 6.49 1.96
N ALA A 180 4.93 7.12 1.63
CA ALA A 180 6.07 6.48 0.98
C ALA A 180 7.10 6.05 2.04
N TYR A 181 7.63 4.84 1.89
CA TYR A 181 8.69 4.30 2.73
C TYR A 181 9.96 4.23 1.90
N LEU A 182 10.87 5.16 2.21
CA LEU A 182 12.21 5.20 1.63
C LEU A 182 13.12 4.29 2.46
N GLY A 183 14.04 3.58 1.82
CA GLY A 183 15.12 2.92 2.53
C GLY A 183 16.44 3.09 1.80
N PRO A 184 17.57 3.13 2.53
CA PRO A 184 18.87 2.91 1.89
C PRO A 184 18.86 1.53 1.20
N ARG A 185 19.65 1.36 0.12
CA ARG A 185 19.85 0.05 -0.54
C ARG A 185 20.11 -1.02 0.52
N PHE A 186 19.10 -1.80 0.89
CA PHE A 186 19.27 -2.90 1.84
C PHE A 186 19.67 -4.21 1.15
N TRP A 187 19.77 -4.22 -0.18
CA TRP A 187 19.89 -5.47 -0.94
C TRP A 187 20.80 -5.38 -2.17
N SER A 188 21.92 -4.64 -2.10
CA SER A 188 23.05 -5.07 -2.93
C SER A 188 23.49 -6.42 -2.37
N LYS A 189 23.30 -7.51 -3.14
CA LYS A 189 23.90 -8.81 -2.82
C LYS A 189 25.35 -8.58 -2.39
N LEU A 190 25.65 -8.91 -1.13
CA LEU A 190 27.03 -9.21 -0.72
C LEU A 190 27.47 -10.49 -1.44
#